data_AF-A0A6C0DLE4-F1
#
_entry.id   AF-A0A6C0DLE4-F1
#
_cell.length_a   1.000
_cell.length_b   1.000
_cell.length_c   1.000
_cell.angle_alpha   90.00
_cell.angle_beta   90.00
_cell.angle_gamma   90.00
#
_symmetry.space_group_name_H-M   'P 1'
#
loop_
_entity.id
_entity.type
_entity.pdbx_description
1 polymer ?
#
loop_
_entity_poly.entity_id
_entity_poly.type
_entity_poly.pdbx_seq_one_letter_code
_entity_poly.pdbx_strand_id
1 'polypeptide(L)'
;MYLYILFFLFFTGTTLCANLSKITQERIKYIIQHPGTTYEMREQINTILFTSYKDWATTKAIHFKRLHKCNHIKTDEMISYSLFGLYQGIKRYNGNNTFITYVDFYIKNELQQCISKLLPINALPKTYVKKKKTQEEYRKMKNIYLKPIYIGFDHYLMENTIYNSIYSNKNTRLETEDDTNLKIEIWKKIRELPPFQMRIMYYKYSSDFEMLRSNREIAEIMGYSTQTIRINLLDIKNKLLPFITGNRN
;
A
#
# COMPACT_ATOMS: atom_id res chain seq x y z
N MET A 1 19.51 12.70 -59.00
CA MET A 1 18.54 11.82 -58.30
C MET A 1 19.09 11.19 -57.02
N TYR A 2 20.35 10.73 -57.00
CA TYR A 2 20.96 10.13 -55.80
C TYR A 2 21.16 11.08 -54.60
N LEU A 3 21.27 12.40 -54.83
CA LEU A 3 21.41 13.40 -53.76
C LEU A 3 20.13 13.62 -52.94
N TYR A 4 18.95 13.41 -53.54
CA TYR A 4 17.66 13.51 -52.84
C TYR A 4 17.38 12.30 -51.94
N ILE A 5 17.88 11.11 -52.33
CA ILE A 5 17.73 9.87 -51.55
C ILE A 5 18.59 9.94 -50.27
N LEU A 6 19.77 10.56 -50.33
CA LEU A 6 20.61 10.81 -49.15
C LEU A 6 19.99 11.81 -48.17
N PHE A 7 19.25 12.81 -48.67
CA PHE A 7 18.53 13.76 -47.80
C PHE A 7 17.32 13.11 -47.09
N PHE A 8 16.66 12.14 -47.74
CA PHE A 8 15.55 11.39 -47.16
C PHE A 8 16.02 10.35 -46.11
N LEU A 9 17.23 9.81 -46.28
CA LEU A 9 17.86 8.90 -45.30
C LEU A 9 18.35 9.63 -44.04
N PHE A 10 18.70 10.92 -44.12
CA PHE A 10 19.01 11.74 -42.94
C PHE A 10 17.79 12.09 -42.09
N PHE A 11 16.59 12.12 -42.68
CA PHE A 11 15.34 12.36 -41.95
C PHE A 11 14.76 11.11 -41.28
N THR A 12 15.08 9.93 -41.79
CA THR A 12 14.57 8.64 -41.27
C THR A 12 15.52 7.98 -40.25
N GLY A 13 16.75 8.50 -40.11
CA GLY A 13 17.79 7.96 -39.22
C GLY A 13 17.95 8.66 -37.86
N THR A 14 17.03 9.54 -37.44
CA THR A 14 17.11 10.22 -36.13
C THR A 14 15.94 9.90 -35.21
N THR A 15 15.66 8.61 -34.99
CA THR A 15 14.94 8.15 -33.79
C THR A 15 15.88 8.15 -32.58
N LEU A 16 16.52 9.29 -32.33
CA LEU A 16 17.33 9.59 -31.16
C LEU A 16 16.61 10.71 -30.42
N CYS A 17 15.65 10.33 -29.55
CA CYS A 17 15.12 11.10 -28.42
C CYS A 17 15.25 12.64 -28.52
N ALA A 18 14.72 13.25 -29.58
CA ALA A 18 14.88 14.66 -29.82
C ALA A 18 13.71 15.40 -29.17
N ASN A 19 13.92 15.87 -27.95
CA ASN A 19 13.06 16.90 -27.36
C ASN A 19 12.92 18.06 -28.36
N LEU A 20 11.75 18.73 -28.36
CA LEU A 20 11.49 19.86 -29.26
C LEU A 20 12.62 20.91 -29.20
N SER A 21 12.98 21.49 -30.35
CA SER A 21 13.97 22.58 -30.41
C SER A 21 13.52 23.77 -29.56
N LYS A 22 14.47 24.55 -29.03
CA LYS A 22 14.14 25.77 -28.25
C LYS A 22 13.23 26.72 -29.01
N ILE A 23 13.48 26.89 -30.31
CA ILE A 23 12.66 27.74 -31.19
C ILE A 23 11.22 27.22 -31.27
N THR A 24 11.05 25.90 -31.42
CA THR A 24 9.72 25.27 -31.46
C THR A 24 8.99 25.41 -30.12
N GLN A 25 9.70 25.29 -29.00
CA GLN A 25 9.12 25.48 -27.66
C GLN A 25 8.64 26.92 -27.46
N GLU A 26 9.41 27.93 -27.88
CA GLU A 26 9.01 29.34 -27.80
C GLU A 26 7.79 29.65 -28.70
N ARG A 27 7.75 29.09 -29.92
CA ARG A 27 6.58 29.21 -30.80
C ARG A 27 5.33 28.61 -30.17
N ILE A 28 5.45 27.40 -29.59
CA ILE A 28 4.33 26.75 -28.89
C ILE A 28 3.87 27.59 -27.71
N LYS A 29 4.80 28.16 -26.94
CA LYS A 29 4.49 29.07 -25.83
C LYS A 29 3.70 30.29 -26.32
N TYR A 30 4.16 30.92 -27.39
CA TYR A 30 3.48 32.07 -27.99
C TYR A 30 2.06 31.73 -28.45
N ILE A 31 1.88 30.59 -29.13
CA ILE A 31 0.54 30.15 -29.58
C ILE A 31 -0.35 29.85 -28.36
N ILE A 32 0.14 29.15 -27.35
CA ILE A 32 -0.66 28.82 -26.15
C ILE A 32 -1.13 30.07 -25.40
N GLN A 33 -0.31 31.12 -25.35
CA GLN A 33 -0.61 32.36 -24.64
C GLN A 33 -1.50 33.33 -25.45
N HIS A 34 -1.67 33.09 -26.75
CA HIS A 34 -2.45 33.96 -27.60
C HIS A 34 -3.95 33.82 -27.28
N PRO A 35 -4.69 34.94 -27.07
CA PRO A 35 -6.11 34.90 -26.68
C PRO A 35 -7.03 34.32 -27.77
N GLY A 36 -6.59 34.32 -29.03
CA GLY A 36 -7.30 33.72 -30.16
C GLY A 36 -7.09 32.21 -30.35
N THR A 37 -6.44 31.52 -29.41
CA THR A 37 -6.14 30.10 -29.57
C THR A 37 -7.38 29.25 -29.35
N THR A 38 -7.80 28.54 -30.40
CA THR A 38 -8.96 27.66 -30.35
C THR A 38 -8.65 26.36 -29.62
N TYR A 39 -9.69 25.66 -29.18
CA TYR A 39 -9.57 24.34 -28.56
C TYR A 39 -8.88 23.32 -29.46
N GLU A 40 -9.21 23.32 -30.75
CA GLU A 40 -8.63 22.40 -31.75
C GLU A 40 -7.13 22.61 -31.93
N MET A 41 -6.70 23.88 -32.04
CA MET A 41 -5.28 24.23 -32.08
C MET A 41 -4.56 23.75 -30.82
N ARG A 42 -5.22 23.88 -29.66
CA ARG A 42 -4.65 23.43 -28.39
C ARG A 42 -4.49 21.91 -28.33
N GLU A 43 -5.46 21.14 -28.83
CA GLU A 43 -5.38 19.68 -28.90
C GLU A 43 -4.26 19.19 -29.83
N GLN A 44 -4.07 19.85 -30.97
CA GLN A 44 -2.95 19.54 -31.88
C GLN A 44 -1.60 19.78 -31.19
N ILE A 45 -1.47 20.91 -30.49
CA ILE A 45 -0.25 21.23 -29.72
C ILE A 45 -0.04 20.20 -28.59
N ASN A 46 -1.09 19.86 -27.85
CA ASN A 46 -1.02 18.85 -26.79
C ASN A 46 -0.53 17.50 -27.34
N THR A 47 -1.02 17.09 -28.51
CA THR A 47 -0.60 15.86 -29.19
C THR A 47 0.88 15.92 -29.55
N ILE A 48 1.35 17.02 -30.16
CA ILE A 48 2.76 17.22 -30.52
C ILE A 48 3.65 17.17 -29.27
N LEU A 49 3.24 17.85 -28.19
CA LEU A 49 3.99 17.84 -26.93
C LEU A 49 4.04 16.43 -26.33
N PHE A 50 2.94 15.68 -26.36
CA PHE A 50 2.92 14.33 -25.81
C PHE A 50 3.83 13.38 -26.59
N THR A 51 3.74 13.36 -27.91
CA THR A 51 4.55 12.48 -28.76
C THR A 51 6.04 12.81 -28.64
N SER A 52 6.40 14.10 -28.60
CA SER A 52 7.80 14.54 -28.52
C SER A 52 8.47 14.23 -27.19
N TYR A 53 7.72 14.19 -26.08
CA TYR A 53 8.27 14.01 -24.73
C TYR A 53 7.94 12.66 -24.09
N LYS A 54 7.23 11.77 -24.80
CA LYS A 54 6.86 10.41 -24.33
C LYS A 54 8.09 9.59 -23.92
N ASP A 55 9.12 9.55 -24.75
CA ASP A 55 10.31 8.74 -24.50
C ASP A 55 11.17 9.32 -23.38
N TRP A 56 11.21 10.65 -23.30
CA TRP A 56 11.82 11.35 -22.17
C TRP A 56 11.15 10.99 -20.85
N ALA A 57 9.81 11.03 -20.78
CA ALA A 57 9.05 10.65 -19.59
C ALA A 57 9.24 9.17 -19.23
N THR A 58 9.32 8.28 -20.23
CA THR A 58 9.61 6.85 -20.06
C THR A 58 10.98 6.64 -19.45
N THR A 59 12.02 7.26 -20.01
CA THR A 59 13.40 7.19 -19.51
C THR A 59 13.50 7.69 -18.07
N LYS A 60 12.75 8.76 -17.76
CA LYS A 60 12.68 9.33 -16.43
C LYS A 60 12.07 8.37 -15.41
N ALA A 61 11.01 7.63 -15.79
CA ALA A 61 10.39 6.61 -14.95
C ALA A 61 11.37 5.49 -14.60
N ILE A 62 12.15 5.03 -15.59
CA ILE A 62 13.17 3.99 -15.42
C ILE A 62 14.26 4.48 -14.47
N HIS A 63 14.77 5.70 -14.67
CA HIS A 63 15.76 6.30 -13.77
C HIS A 63 15.23 6.43 -12.33
N PHE A 64 14.00 6.90 -12.18
CA PHE A 64 13.36 7.05 -10.88
C PHE A 64 13.24 5.70 -10.15
N LYS A 65 12.81 4.65 -10.85
CA LYS A 65 12.74 3.29 -10.28
C LYS A 65 14.10 2.78 -9.80
N ARG A 66 15.17 3.01 -10.58
CA ARG A 66 16.55 2.63 -10.21
C ARG A 66 17.01 3.35 -8.93
N LEU A 67 16.65 4.61 -8.76
CA LEU A 67 17.04 5.42 -7.60
C LEU A 67 16.27 5.03 -6.32
N HIS A 68 14.97 4.74 -6.42
CA HIS A 68 14.10 4.54 -5.26
C HIS A 68 13.94 3.08 -4.79
N LYS A 69 14.71 2.12 -5.36
CA LYS A 69 14.70 0.69 -4.99
C LYS A 69 13.29 0.06 -4.97
N CYS A 70 12.42 0.47 -5.90
CA CYS A 70 11.04 -0.02 -6.01
C CYS A 70 10.93 -1.27 -6.89
N ASN A 71 11.67 -2.33 -6.55
CA ASN A 71 11.76 -3.54 -7.40
C ASN A 71 10.42 -4.30 -7.53
N HIS A 72 9.51 -4.13 -6.57
CA HIS A 72 8.19 -4.77 -6.56
C HIS A 72 7.20 -4.15 -7.57
N ILE A 73 7.40 -2.88 -7.96
CA ILE A 73 6.54 -2.19 -8.92
C ILE A 73 7.00 -2.55 -10.33
N LYS A 74 6.08 -2.99 -11.21
CA LYS A 74 6.44 -3.31 -12.59
C LYS A 74 6.92 -2.05 -13.32
N THR A 75 7.88 -2.21 -14.22
CA THR A 75 8.42 -1.04 -14.96
C THR A 75 7.34 -0.36 -15.79
N ASP A 76 6.45 -1.13 -16.41
CA ASP A 76 5.35 -0.63 -17.22
C ASP A 76 4.35 0.21 -16.41
N GLU A 77 4.10 -0.15 -15.15
CA GLU A 77 3.27 0.65 -14.24
C GLU A 77 3.93 1.99 -13.95
N MET A 78 5.23 2.00 -13.64
CA MET A 78 5.97 3.23 -13.39
C MET A 78 5.98 4.14 -14.64
N ILE A 79 6.15 3.55 -15.82
CA ILE A 79 6.07 4.27 -17.10
C ILE A 79 4.66 4.85 -17.28
N SER A 80 3.61 4.08 -17.02
CA SER A 80 2.21 4.52 -17.15
C SER A 80 1.92 5.74 -16.26
N TYR A 81 2.36 5.73 -15.01
CA TYR A 81 2.23 6.89 -14.11
C TYR A 81 3.03 8.11 -14.60
N SER A 82 4.23 7.89 -15.14
CA SER A 82 5.04 8.97 -15.73
C SER A 82 4.34 9.63 -16.92
N LEU A 83 3.80 8.81 -17.84
CA LEU A 83 3.06 9.28 -19.01
C LEU A 83 1.76 9.97 -18.61
N PHE A 84 1.08 9.49 -17.58
CA PHE A 84 -0.10 10.16 -17.01
C PHE A 84 0.27 11.54 -16.44
N GLY A 85 1.39 11.64 -15.72
CA GLY A 85 1.92 12.93 -15.24
C GLY A 85 2.27 13.89 -16.39
N LEU A 86 2.87 13.39 -17.47
CA LEU A 86 3.15 14.14 -18.69
C LEU A 86 1.84 14.70 -19.31
N TYR A 87 0.84 13.85 -19.50
CA TYR A 87 -0.47 14.24 -20.02
C TYR A 87 -1.14 15.32 -19.17
N GLN A 88 -1.16 15.14 -17.85
CA GLN A 88 -1.75 16.12 -16.92
C GLN A 88 -1.02 17.46 -16.94
N GLY A 89 0.32 17.42 -17.01
CA GLY A 89 1.15 18.61 -17.18
C GLY A 89 0.84 19.35 -18.47
N ILE A 90 0.74 18.64 -19.60
CA ILE A 90 0.41 19.22 -20.91
C ILE A 90 -0.97 19.89 -20.89
N LYS A 91 -1.98 19.22 -20.34
CA LYS A 91 -3.36 19.74 -20.28
C LYS A 91 -3.46 21.06 -19.50
N ARG A 92 -2.60 21.26 -18.49
CA ARG A 92 -2.60 22.44 -17.61
C ARG A 92 -1.55 23.49 -17.96
N TYR A 93 -0.70 23.22 -18.94
CA TYR A 93 0.41 24.11 -19.28
C TYR A 93 -0.07 25.41 -19.93
N ASN A 94 0.29 26.56 -19.36
CA ASN A 94 -0.14 27.87 -19.83
C ASN A 94 0.98 28.69 -20.49
N GLY A 95 2.16 28.12 -20.70
CA GLY A 95 3.29 28.80 -21.35
C GLY A 95 4.13 29.70 -20.43
N ASN A 96 3.76 29.93 -19.17
CA ASN A 96 4.50 30.91 -18.34
C ASN A 96 5.92 30.45 -17.99
N ASN A 97 6.10 29.16 -17.74
CA ASN A 97 7.38 28.54 -17.39
C ASN A 97 7.91 27.70 -18.55
N THR A 98 9.19 27.30 -18.51
CA THR A 98 9.73 26.32 -19.46
C THR A 98 8.93 25.02 -19.36
N PHE A 99 8.49 24.50 -20.51
CA PHE A 99 7.65 23.30 -20.59
C PHE A 99 8.22 22.12 -19.80
N ILE A 100 9.52 21.83 -19.99
CA ILE A 100 10.22 20.71 -19.32
C ILE A 100 10.13 20.86 -17.80
N THR A 101 10.47 22.03 -17.26
CA THR A 101 10.46 22.29 -15.82
C THR A 101 9.04 22.20 -15.25
N TYR A 102 8.06 22.73 -15.98
CA TYR A 102 6.66 22.69 -15.56
C TYR A 102 6.14 21.25 -15.47
N VAL A 103 6.35 20.46 -16.52
CA VAL A 103 5.85 19.09 -16.61
C VAL A 103 6.65 18.13 -15.72
N ASP A 104 7.94 18.40 -15.49
CA ASP A 104 8.78 17.63 -14.57
C ASP A 104 8.15 17.54 -13.17
N PHE A 105 7.55 18.62 -12.68
CA PHE A 105 6.83 18.64 -11.41
C PHE A 105 5.68 17.62 -11.38
N TYR A 106 4.84 17.61 -12.43
CA TYR A 106 3.70 16.69 -12.52
C TYR A 106 4.16 15.23 -12.62
N ILE A 107 5.17 14.96 -13.45
CA ILE A 107 5.73 13.61 -13.59
C ILE A 107 6.29 13.12 -12.25
N LYS A 108 7.07 13.95 -11.55
CA LYS A 108 7.62 13.59 -10.22
C LYS A 108 6.51 13.32 -9.21
N ASN A 109 5.47 14.16 -9.19
CA ASN A 109 4.33 13.98 -8.29
C ASN A 109 3.59 12.65 -8.56
N GLU A 110 3.31 12.32 -9.82
CA GLU A 110 2.66 11.05 -10.17
C GLU A 110 3.54 9.83 -9.90
N LEU A 111 4.85 9.92 -10.14
CA LEU A 111 5.80 8.85 -9.79
C LEU A 111 5.87 8.61 -8.26
N GLN A 112 5.83 9.66 -7.45
CA GLN A 112 5.74 9.54 -6.00
C GLN A 112 4.41 8.93 -5.55
N GLN A 113 3.31 9.28 -6.22
CA GLN A 113 2.01 8.65 -5.98
C GLN A 113 2.00 7.18 -6.37
N CYS A 114 2.65 6.81 -7.49
CA CYS A 114 2.83 5.43 -7.92
C CYS A 114 3.45 4.58 -6.82
N ILE A 115 4.59 5.03 -6.28
CA ILE A 115 5.21 4.38 -5.12
C ILE A 115 4.22 4.32 -3.95
N SER A 116 3.60 5.45 -3.59
CA SER A 116 2.71 5.50 -2.43
C SER A 116 1.47 4.60 -2.54
N LYS A 117 0.97 4.33 -3.75
CA LYS A 117 -0.25 3.54 -4.00
C LYS A 117 0.06 2.06 -4.24
N LEU A 118 1.15 1.76 -4.93
CA LEU A 118 1.55 0.41 -5.32
C LEU A 118 2.56 -0.21 -4.35
N LEU A 119 2.99 0.55 -3.35
CA LEU A 119 3.56 -0.01 -2.15
C LEU A 119 2.56 -1.04 -1.58
N PRO A 120 3.00 -2.27 -1.28
CA PRO A 120 2.11 -3.32 -0.80
C PRO A 120 1.31 -2.87 0.42
N ILE A 121 0.08 -3.39 0.57
CA ILE A 121 -0.99 -2.98 1.52
C ILE A 121 -0.54 -2.72 2.98
N ASN A 122 0.64 -3.20 3.37
CA ASN A 122 1.27 -2.96 4.67
C ASN A 122 2.19 -1.72 4.73
N ALA A 123 2.29 -0.95 3.67
CA ALA A 123 3.10 0.25 3.64
C ALA A 123 2.33 1.41 4.26
N LEU A 124 2.69 1.67 5.52
CA LEU A 124 2.54 2.92 6.27
C LEU A 124 1.61 3.98 5.63
N PRO A 125 0.54 4.41 6.33
CA PRO A 125 -0.31 5.50 5.85
C PRO A 125 0.53 6.72 5.44
N LYS A 126 0.11 7.45 4.38
CA LYS A 126 0.87 8.55 3.76
C LYS A 126 1.42 9.60 4.75
N THR A 127 0.75 9.79 5.88
CA THR A 127 1.16 10.64 7.01
C THR A 127 2.45 10.20 7.69
N TYR A 128 2.73 8.89 7.72
CA TYR A 128 3.88 8.30 8.42
C TYR A 128 5.16 8.26 7.58
N VAL A 129 5.07 8.34 6.24
CA VAL A 129 6.22 8.36 5.32
C VAL A 129 6.90 9.74 5.29
N LYS A 130 6.16 10.82 5.63
CA LYS A 130 6.62 12.21 5.50
C LYS A 130 7.46 12.75 6.66
N LYS A 131 7.61 12.03 7.78
CA LYS A 131 8.39 12.50 8.94
C LYS A 131 9.80 11.92 8.93
N LYS A 132 10.84 12.75 9.16
CA LYS A 132 12.15 12.26 9.61
C LYS A 132 11.93 11.58 10.96
N LYS A 133 12.26 10.30 11.06
CA LYS A 133 12.04 9.49 12.27
C LYS A 133 13.35 9.03 12.89
N THR A 134 13.31 8.82 14.18
CA THR A 134 14.44 8.29 14.97
C THR A 134 14.55 6.77 14.75
N GLN A 135 15.77 6.22 14.92
CA GLN A 135 16.08 4.80 14.72
C GLN A 135 15.13 3.84 15.49
N GLU A 136 14.67 4.22 16.67
CA GLU A 136 13.77 3.41 17.51
C GLU A 136 12.34 3.34 16.98
N GLU A 137 11.82 4.44 16.43
CA GLU A 137 10.49 4.47 15.81
C GLU A 137 10.46 3.56 14.57
N TYR A 138 11.58 3.50 13.84
CA TYR A 138 11.76 2.60 12.71
C TYR A 138 11.75 1.13 13.15
N ARG A 139 12.41 0.78 14.26
CA ARG A 139 12.42 -0.58 14.82
C ARG A 139 11.04 -1.04 15.30
N LYS A 140 10.29 -0.17 15.99
CA LYS A 140 8.91 -0.46 16.42
C LYS A 140 7.98 -0.69 15.22
N MET A 141 8.11 0.11 14.16
CA MET A 141 7.35 -0.09 12.92
C MET A 141 7.72 -1.38 12.19
N LYS A 142 9.01 -1.69 12.09
CA LYS A 142 9.51 -2.91 11.46
C LYS A 142 8.83 -4.17 12.02
N ASN A 143 8.61 -4.22 13.33
CA ASN A 143 7.99 -5.38 14.00
C ASN A 143 6.47 -5.48 13.85
N ILE A 144 5.78 -4.34 13.65
CA ILE A 144 4.30 -4.33 13.50
C ILE A 144 3.89 -4.61 12.05
N TYR A 145 4.71 -4.22 11.05
CA TYR A 145 4.26 -4.15 9.64
C TYR A 145 4.97 -5.12 8.66
N LEU A 146 6.08 -5.78 9.04
CA LEU A 146 6.80 -6.75 8.18
C LEU A 146 6.20 -8.18 8.12
N LYS A 147 4.92 -8.38 8.46
CA LYS A 147 4.24 -9.64 8.14
C LYS A 147 3.02 -9.45 7.24
N PRO A 148 3.17 -9.07 5.96
CA PRO A 148 2.20 -9.45 4.95
C PRO A 148 2.57 -10.82 4.38
N ILE A 149 1.67 -11.79 4.50
CA ILE A 149 1.65 -12.93 3.59
C ILE A 149 0.72 -12.52 2.45
N TYR A 150 1.24 -12.41 1.24
CA TYR A 150 0.42 -12.23 0.04
C TYR A 150 -0.12 -13.61 -0.37
N ILE A 151 -1.42 -13.82 -0.25
CA ILE A 151 -2.11 -15.04 -0.70
C ILE A 151 -2.66 -14.75 -2.10
N GLY A 152 -1.91 -15.13 -3.13
CA GLY A 152 -2.40 -15.12 -4.52
C GLY A 152 -3.35 -16.30 -4.78
N PHE A 153 -4.27 -16.15 -5.73
CA PHE A 153 -5.27 -17.17 -6.08
C PHE A 153 -4.67 -18.51 -6.55
N ASP A 154 -3.45 -18.52 -7.08
CA ASP A 154 -2.75 -19.75 -7.52
C ASP A 154 -2.28 -20.64 -6.35
N HIS A 155 -2.49 -20.20 -5.11
CA HIS A 155 -2.01 -20.88 -3.91
C HIS A 155 -3.07 -21.70 -3.15
N TYR A 156 -4.18 -22.07 -3.78
CA TYR A 156 -5.19 -22.94 -3.15
C TYR A 156 -4.62 -24.31 -2.74
N LEU A 157 -3.57 -24.80 -3.43
CA LEU A 157 -2.88 -26.05 -3.05
C LEU A 157 -1.87 -25.90 -1.91
N MET A 158 -1.49 -24.67 -1.55
CA MET A 158 -0.59 -24.40 -0.41
C MET A 158 -1.37 -24.00 0.84
N GLU A 159 -2.68 -23.78 0.72
CA GLU A 159 -3.58 -23.53 1.84
C GLU A 159 -3.58 -24.73 2.81
N ASN A 160 -3.47 -25.97 2.32
CA ASN A 160 -3.35 -27.15 3.19
C ASN A 160 -1.97 -27.36 3.83
N THR A 161 -0.91 -26.66 3.41
CA THR A 161 0.45 -26.88 3.95
C THR A 161 1.01 -25.67 4.70
N ILE A 162 0.61 -24.45 4.34
CA ILE A 162 1.02 -23.22 5.03
C ILE A 162 0.02 -22.78 6.09
N TYR A 163 -1.29 -22.92 5.83
CA TYR A 163 -2.27 -22.71 6.89
C TYR A 163 -2.04 -23.73 8.01
N ASN A 164 -1.73 -24.98 7.62
CA ASN A 164 -1.25 -25.98 8.56
C ASN A 164 0.12 -25.62 9.12
N SER A 165 1.20 -25.27 8.41
CA SER A 165 2.51 -25.05 9.08
C SER A 165 2.63 -23.78 9.94
N ILE A 166 1.90 -22.69 9.66
CA ILE A 166 1.97 -21.46 10.46
C ILE A 166 1.10 -21.55 11.72
N TYR A 167 -0.03 -22.26 11.67
CA TYR A 167 -0.81 -22.62 12.88
C TYR A 167 -0.32 -23.91 13.55
N SER A 168 0.30 -24.85 12.82
CA SER A 168 0.91 -26.07 13.33
C SER A 168 2.17 -25.77 14.11
N ASN A 169 2.96 -24.74 13.77
CA ASN A 169 4.11 -24.42 14.65
C ASN A 169 3.69 -23.77 16.00
N LYS A 170 2.38 -23.57 16.23
CA LYS A 170 1.80 -23.38 17.56
C LYS A 170 0.96 -24.55 18.06
N ASN A 171 0.51 -25.45 17.19
CA ASN A 171 -0.34 -26.61 17.53
C ASN A 171 0.38 -27.98 17.45
N THR A 172 1.71 -28.01 17.29
CA THR A 172 2.54 -29.19 17.60
C THR A 172 3.43 -28.94 18.82
N ARG A 173 2.91 -28.24 19.83
CA ARG A 173 3.10 -28.78 21.17
C ARG A 173 2.05 -29.87 21.28
N LEU A 174 2.51 -31.13 21.31
CA LEU A 174 1.75 -32.19 21.97
C LEU A 174 1.09 -31.55 23.19
N GLU A 175 -0.24 -31.53 23.25
CA GLU A 175 -0.95 -31.08 24.46
C GLU A 175 -0.40 -31.96 25.59
N THR A 176 0.54 -31.43 26.35
CA THR A 176 1.05 -32.11 27.53
C THR A 176 -0.12 -32.21 28.49
N GLU A 177 -0.19 -33.27 29.31
CA GLU A 177 -1.22 -33.41 30.34
C GLU A 177 -1.34 -32.12 31.19
N ASP A 178 -0.21 -31.42 31.38
CA ASP A 178 -0.12 -30.12 32.06
C ASP A 178 -0.95 -28.99 31.41
N ASP A 179 -1.04 -28.91 30.08
CA ASP A 179 -1.81 -27.85 29.39
C ASP A 179 -3.32 -28.11 29.52
N THR A 180 -3.71 -29.39 29.46
CA THR A 180 -5.10 -29.81 29.69
C THR A 180 -5.51 -29.54 31.13
N ASN A 181 -4.64 -29.84 32.10
CA ASN A 181 -4.86 -29.56 33.51
C ASN A 181 -5.00 -28.05 33.78
N LEU A 182 -4.15 -27.22 33.18
CA LEU A 182 -4.22 -25.77 33.31
C LEU A 182 -5.55 -25.22 32.75
N LYS A 183 -5.99 -25.69 31.58
CA LYS A 183 -7.30 -25.30 31.00
C LYS A 183 -8.46 -25.65 31.95
N ILE A 184 -8.44 -26.86 32.53
CA ILE A 184 -9.45 -27.31 33.50
C ILE A 184 -9.47 -26.41 34.73
N GLU A 185 -8.31 -26.03 35.26
CA GLU A 185 -8.19 -25.13 36.41
C GLU A 185 -8.71 -23.73 36.12
N ILE A 186 -8.39 -23.16 34.95
CA ILE A 186 -8.92 -21.85 34.55
C ILE A 186 -10.46 -21.92 34.46
N TRP A 187 -11.03 -22.98 33.90
CA TRP A 187 -12.48 -23.16 33.87
C TRP A 187 -13.11 -23.36 35.26
N LYS A 188 -12.40 -23.99 36.21
CA LYS A 188 -12.83 -24.00 37.63
C LYS A 188 -12.91 -22.58 38.18
N LYS A 189 -11.89 -21.75 37.94
CA LYS A 189 -11.89 -20.34 38.36
C LYS A 189 -12.95 -19.49 37.68
N ILE A 190 -13.24 -19.76 36.40
CA ILE A 190 -14.34 -19.08 35.71
C ILE A 190 -15.70 -19.40 36.34
N ARG A 191 -15.90 -20.63 36.84
CA ARG A 191 -17.13 -21.02 37.55
C ARG A 191 -17.28 -20.36 38.93
N GLU A 192 -16.18 -19.90 39.53
CA GLU A 192 -16.21 -19.13 40.79
C GLU A 192 -16.55 -17.64 40.57
N LEU A 193 -16.56 -17.16 39.31
CA LEU A 193 -16.88 -15.77 38.99
C LEU A 193 -18.39 -15.49 39.18
N PRO A 194 -18.77 -14.21 39.35
CA PRO A 194 -20.17 -13.80 39.36
C PRO A 194 -20.94 -14.36 38.14
N PRO A 195 -22.21 -14.76 38.30
CA PRO A 195 -22.98 -15.42 37.22
C PRO A 195 -22.98 -14.66 35.89
N PHE A 196 -22.96 -13.33 35.95
CA PHE A 196 -22.86 -12.46 34.78
C PHE A 196 -21.53 -12.62 34.03
N GLN A 197 -20.41 -12.61 34.75
CA GLN A 197 -19.06 -12.75 34.21
C GLN A 197 -18.80 -14.16 33.69
N MET A 198 -19.27 -15.18 34.42
CA MET A 198 -19.24 -16.56 33.99
C MET A 198 -19.97 -16.73 32.65
N ARG A 199 -21.19 -16.21 32.53
CA ARG A 199 -21.99 -16.29 31.31
C ARG A 199 -21.31 -15.61 30.11
N ILE A 200 -20.64 -14.46 30.33
CA ILE A 200 -19.83 -13.81 29.29
C ILE A 200 -18.72 -14.74 28.78
N MET A 201 -18.00 -15.42 29.68
CA MET A 201 -16.92 -16.34 29.29
C MET A 201 -17.42 -17.53 28.48
N TYR A 202 -18.55 -18.14 28.88
CA TYR A 202 -19.17 -19.24 28.15
C TYR A 202 -19.69 -18.85 26.77
N TYR A 203 -20.20 -17.62 26.59
CA TYR A 203 -20.61 -17.17 25.26
C TYR A 203 -19.42 -16.80 24.37
N LYS A 204 -18.32 -16.34 24.98
CA LYS A 204 -17.16 -15.83 24.27
C LYS A 204 -16.21 -16.92 23.81
N TYR A 205 -16.04 -17.98 24.58
CA TYR A 205 -14.98 -18.96 24.40
C TYR A 205 -15.48 -20.42 24.42
N SER A 206 -14.85 -21.29 23.63
CA SER A 206 -15.01 -22.76 23.71
C SER A 206 -14.26 -23.32 24.93
N SER A 207 -14.44 -24.61 25.22
CA SER A 207 -13.67 -25.33 26.26
C SER A 207 -12.16 -25.14 26.11
N ASP A 208 -11.68 -25.01 24.87
CA ASP A 208 -10.27 -24.83 24.51
C ASP A 208 -9.85 -23.36 24.38
N PHE A 209 -10.67 -22.43 24.87
CA PHE A 209 -10.46 -20.99 24.80
C PHE A 209 -10.41 -20.41 23.38
N GLU A 210 -10.96 -21.13 22.39
CA GLU A 210 -11.16 -20.57 21.05
C GLU A 210 -12.30 -19.56 21.08
N MET A 211 -12.16 -18.44 20.38
CA MET A 211 -13.16 -17.38 20.40
C MET A 211 -14.38 -17.76 19.56
N LEU A 212 -15.53 -17.96 20.22
CA LEU A 212 -16.80 -18.29 19.57
C LEU A 212 -17.56 -17.04 19.10
N ARG A 213 -17.52 -15.95 19.88
CA ARG A 213 -18.31 -14.74 19.62
C ARG A 213 -17.56 -13.44 19.90
N SER A 214 -17.86 -12.43 19.10
CA SER A 214 -17.41 -11.06 19.30
C SER A 214 -18.12 -10.41 20.50
N ASN A 215 -17.53 -9.34 21.04
CA ASN A 215 -18.15 -8.61 22.15
C ASN A 215 -19.50 -8.00 21.78
N ARG A 216 -19.71 -7.69 20.49
CA ARG A 216 -20.96 -7.13 19.99
C ARG A 216 -22.07 -8.18 20.02
N GLU A 217 -21.79 -9.38 19.51
CA GLU A 217 -22.76 -10.49 19.53
C GLU A 217 -23.14 -10.90 20.96
N ILE A 218 -22.17 -10.91 21.89
CA ILE A 218 -22.45 -11.20 23.31
C ILE A 218 -23.33 -10.10 23.91
N ALA A 219 -23.03 -8.83 23.61
CA ALA A 219 -23.82 -7.68 24.06
C ALA A 219 -25.26 -7.76 23.54
N GLU A 220 -25.44 -8.11 22.26
CA GLU A 220 -26.75 -8.35 21.64
C GLU A 220 -27.51 -9.50 22.32
N ILE A 221 -26.87 -10.66 22.54
CA ILE A 221 -27.48 -11.84 23.19
C ILE A 221 -27.90 -11.54 24.64
N MET A 222 -27.07 -10.79 25.36
CA MET A 222 -27.33 -10.52 26.78
C MET A 222 -28.19 -9.27 27.01
N GLY A 223 -28.46 -8.47 25.98
CA GLY A 223 -29.23 -7.23 26.09
C GLY A 223 -28.48 -6.07 26.77
N TYR A 224 -27.15 -6.00 26.60
CA TYR A 224 -26.29 -4.97 27.19
C TYR A 224 -25.52 -4.20 26.12
N SER A 225 -24.83 -3.12 26.54
CA SER A 225 -23.90 -2.43 25.65
C SER A 225 -22.58 -3.20 25.49
N THR A 226 -21.94 -3.08 24.32
CA THR A 226 -20.59 -3.62 24.07
C THR A 226 -19.57 -3.14 25.10
N GLN A 227 -19.71 -1.92 25.61
CA GLN A 227 -18.83 -1.35 26.62
C GLN A 227 -18.99 -2.06 27.96
N THR A 228 -20.22 -2.42 28.36
CA THR A 228 -20.49 -3.19 29.58
C THR A 228 -19.81 -4.55 29.53
N ILE A 229 -19.86 -5.23 28.38
CA ILE A 229 -19.15 -6.51 28.16
C ILE A 229 -17.63 -6.31 28.22
N ARG A 230 -17.10 -5.25 27.61
CA ARG A 230 -15.66 -4.93 27.61
C ARG A 230 -15.13 -4.67 29.03
N ILE A 231 -15.85 -3.93 29.85
CA ILE A 231 -15.47 -3.64 31.25
C ILE A 231 -15.42 -4.94 32.06
N ASN A 232 -16.43 -5.81 31.91
CA ASN A 232 -16.46 -7.09 32.60
C ASN A 232 -15.34 -8.03 32.15
N LEU A 233 -15.02 -8.09 30.86
CA LEU A 233 -13.87 -8.88 30.36
C LEU A 233 -12.54 -8.38 30.93
N LEU A 234 -12.39 -7.07 31.11
CA LEU A 234 -11.19 -6.50 31.72
C LEU A 234 -11.07 -6.90 33.20
N ASP A 235 -12.18 -6.84 33.93
CA ASP A 235 -12.24 -7.28 35.33
C ASP A 235 -11.93 -8.77 35.48
N ILE A 236 -12.52 -9.63 34.63
CA ILE A 236 -12.23 -11.07 34.57
C ILE A 236 -10.75 -11.32 34.30
N LYS A 237 -10.15 -10.59 33.34
CA LYS A 237 -8.72 -10.70 33.04
C LYS A 237 -7.88 -10.38 34.26
N ASN A 238 -8.19 -9.32 34.99
CA ASN A 238 -7.42 -8.93 36.18
C ASN A 238 -7.53 -9.96 37.32
N LYS A 239 -8.66 -10.65 37.45
CA LYS A 239 -8.85 -11.74 38.42
C LYS A 239 -8.12 -13.02 38.06
N LEU A 240 -8.05 -13.35 36.76
CA LEU A 240 -7.42 -14.59 36.28
C LEU A 240 -5.90 -14.46 36.05
N LEU A 241 -5.40 -13.24 35.78
CA LEU A 241 -3.99 -13.02 35.45
C LEU A 241 -3.02 -13.51 36.54
N PRO A 242 -3.23 -13.22 37.85
CA PRO A 242 -2.33 -13.67 38.91
C PRO A 242 -2.23 -15.21 38.99
N PHE A 243 -3.34 -15.90 38.74
CA PHE A 243 -3.41 -17.36 38.74
C PHE A 243 -2.60 -17.98 37.59
N ILE A 244 -2.75 -17.43 36.39
CA ILE A 244 -2.04 -17.89 35.20
C ILE A 244 -0.52 -17.62 35.30
N THR A 245 -0.12 -16.54 35.96
CA THR A 245 1.30 -16.23 36.19
C THR A 245 1.90 -17.01 37.35
N GLY A 246 1.10 -17.41 38.35
CA GLY A 246 1.55 -18.21 39.49
C GLY A 246 1.83 -19.67 39.14
N ASN A 247 1.03 -20.27 38.26
CA ASN A 247 1.20 -21.67 37.81
C ASN A 247 2.29 -21.88 36.74
N ARG A 248 3.06 -20.83 36.37
CA ARG A 248 4.14 -20.90 35.36
C ARG A 248 5.55 -20.80 35.96
N ASN A 249 5.65 -20.73 37.29
CA ASN A 249 6.90 -20.82 38.06
C ASN A 249 6.93 -22.13 38.83
#